data_AF-A0A4Q3GIV4-F1
#
_entry.id   AF-A0A4Q3GIV4-F1
#
_cell.length_a   1.000
_cell.length_b   1.000
_cell.length_c   1.000
_cell.angle_alpha   90.00
_cell.angle_beta   90.00
_cell.angle_gamma   90.00
#
_symmetry.space_group_name_H-M   'P 1'
#
loop_
_entity.id
_entity.type
_entity.pdbx_description
1 polymer ?
#
loop_
_entity_poly.entity_id
_entity_poly.type
_entity_poly.pdbx_seq_one_letter_code
_entity_poly.pdbx_strand_id
1 'polypeptide(L)' 'MSTITVAALQLPLNAPDEAYNIAAVSALVEQAARGGAQIVLPPELFSG' A
#
# COMPACT_ATOMS: atom_id res chain seq x y z
N MET A 1 -15.85 -22.48 3.02
CA MET A 1 -14.97 -21.56 2.26
C MET A 1 -14.66 -20.38 3.17
N SER A 2 -13.40 -19.99 3.27
CA SER A 2 -12.99 -18.80 4.05
C SER A 2 -12.98 -17.57 3.14
N THR A 3 -13.51 -16.45 3.62
CA THR A 3 -13.40 -15.14 2.95
C THR A 3 -12.11 -14.47 3.38
N ILE A 4 -11.43 -13.80 2.44
CA ILE A 4 -10.26 -12.96 2.72
C ILE A 4 -10.45 -11.56 2.17
N THR A 5 -10.07 -10.56 2.95
CA THR A 5 -10.11 -9.15 2.53
C THR A 5 -8.74 -8.72 2.02
N VAL A 6 -8.69 -8.24 0.77
CA VAL A 6 -7.47 -7.76 0.12
C VAL A 6 -7.62 -6.29 -0.23
N ALA A 7 -6.63 -5.47 0.13
CA ALA A 7 -6.53 -4.08 -0.27
C ALA A 7 -5.43 -3.91 -1.33
N ALA A 8 -5.82 -3.51 -2.54
CA ALA A 8 -4.88 -3.08 -3.57
C ALA A 8 -4.65 -1.57 -3.42
N LEU A 9 -3.39 -1.17 -3.23
CA LEU A 9 -3.03 0.23 -3.08
C LEU A 9 -2.78 0.86 -4.45
N GLN A 10 -3.30 2.06 -4.64
CA GLN A 10 -3.05 2.85 -5.84
C GLN A 10 -2.42 4.18 -5.42
N LEU A 11 -1.16 4.39 -5.81
CA LEU A 11 -0.44 5.63 -5.62
C LEU A 11 0.29 6.05 -6.90
N PRO A 12 0.45 7.36 -7.14
CA PRO A 12 1.45 7.85 -8.08
C PRO A 12 2.86 7.64 -7.49
N LEU A 13 3.70 6.87 -8.16
CA LEU A 13 5.08 6.57 -7.76
C LEU A 13 6.11 7.44 -8.51
N ASN A 14 5.74 8.67 -8.87
CA ASN A 14 6.59 9.58 -9.62
C ASN A 14 7.41 10.53 -8.73
N ALA A 15 7.51 10.24 -7.42
CA ALA A 15 8.31 11.05 -6.53
C ALA A 15 9.81 10.91 -6.86
N PRO A 16 10.58 12.01 -6.81
CA PRO A 16 12.02 11.98 -7.03
C PRO A 16 12.79 11.32 -5.87
N ASP A 17 12.13 11.11 -4.73
CA ASP A 17 12.72 10.52 -3.52
C ASP A 17 11.93 9.25 -3.13
N GLU A 18 12.65 8.13 -3.03
CA GLU A 18 12.13 6.84 -2.58
C GLU A 18 11.47 6.92 -1.21
N ALA A 19 12.05 7.70 -0.29
CA ALA A 19 11.54 7.84 1.07
C ALA A 19 10.11 8.41 1.09
N TYR A 20 9.78 9.27 0.14
CA TYR A 20 8.42 9.79 -0.02
C TYR A 20 7.45 8.69 -0.41
N ASN A 21 7.81 7.86 -1.39
CA ASN A 21 6.95 6.75 -1.83
C ASN A 21 6.76 5.71 -0.70
N ILE A 22 7.82 5.39 0.05
CA ILE A 22 7.75 4.48 1.21
C ILE A 22 6.81 5.03 2.29
N ALA A 23 6.92 6.32 2.63
CA ALA A 23 6.06 6.94 3.61
C ALA A 23 4.59 6.95 3.15
N ALA A 24 4.34 7.26 1.88
CA ALA A 24 3.01 7.28 1.31
C ALA A 24 2.37 5.87 1.26
N VAL A 25 3.13 4.85 0.86
CA VAL A 25 2.68 3.44 0.91
C VAL A 25 2.40 3.02 2.34
N SER A 26 3.28 3.36 3.29
CA SER A 26 3.11 3.01 4.71
C SER A 26 1.81 3.58 5.28
N ALA A 27 1.49 4.85 4.97
CA ALA A 27 0.23 5.48 5.38
C ALA A 27 -1.01 4.73 4.84
N LEU A 28 -0.96 4.28 3.57
CA LEU A 28 -2.06 3.52 2.99
C LEU A 28 -2.15 2.08 3.52
N VAL A 29 -1.02 1.44 3.86
CA VAL A 29 -1.00 0.13 4.54
C VAL A 29 -1.71 0.23 5.89
N GLU A 30 -1.41 1.26 6.69
CA GLU A 30 -2.10 1.49 7.95
C GLU A 30 -3.61 1.71 7.75
N GLN A 31 -4.00 2.49 6.73
CA GLN A 31 -5.40 2.71 6.41
C GLN A 31 -6.11 1.40 6.01
N ALA A 32 -5.47 0.58 5.18
CA ALA A 32 -5.98 -0.72 4.77
C ALA A 32 -6.13 -1.67 5.97
N ALA A 33 -5.14 -1.69 6.87
CA ALA A 33 -5.19 -2.47 8.10
C ALA A 33 -6.34 -2.02 9.02
N ARG A 34 -6.53 -0.71 9.21
CA ARG A 34 -7.70 -0.16 9.94
C ARG A 34 -9.03 -0.55 9.28
N GLY A 35 -9.05 -0.73 7.96
CA GLY A 35 -10.20 -1.22 7.20
C GLY A 35 -10.42 -2.73 7.24
N GLY A 36 -9.59 -3.49 7.96
CA GLY A 36 -9.71 -4.95 8.07
C GLY A 36 -9.12 -5.74 6.91
N ALA A 37 -8.25 -5.12 6.09
CA ALA A 37 -7.49 -5.83 5.08
C ALA A 37 -6.54 -6.83 5.75
N GLN A 38 -6.56 -8.07 5.25
CA GLN A 38 -5.67 -9.14 5.70
C GLN A 38 -4.44 -9.27 4.79
N ILE A 39 -4.57 -8.83 3.54
CA ILE A 39 -3.49 -8.72 2.57
C ILE A 39 -3.51 -7.32 1.99
N VAL A 40 -2.34 -6.68 1.91
CA VAL A 40 -2.16 -5.39 1.26
C VAL A 40 -1.19 -5.57 0.09
N LEU A 41 -1.59 -5.13 -1.10
CA LEU A 41 -0.80 -5.21 -2.32
C LEU A 41 -0.36 -3.79 -2.73
N PRO A 42 0.89 -3.38 -2.44
CA PRO A 42 1.42 -2.10 -2.90
C PRO A 42 1.68 -2.12 -4.41
N PRO A 43 1.78 -0.95 -5.08
CA PRO A 43 2.17 -0.89 -6.48
C PRO A 43 3.63 -1.34 -6.66
N GLU A 44 3.96 -1.84 -7.85
CA GLU A 44 5.32 -2.26 -8.21
C GLU A 44 6.31 -1.07 -8.16
N LEU A 45 7.58 -1.32 -7.80
CA LEU A 45 8.64 -0.31 -7.69
C LEU A 45 8.35 0.84 -6.70
N PHE A 46 7.52 0.61 -5.69
CA PHE A 46 7.22 1.67 -4.71
C PHE A 46 8.41 2.13 -3.86
N SER A 47 9.50 1.35 -3.84
CA SER A 47 10.77 1.71 -3.20
C SER A 47 11.88 1.94 -4.24
N GLY A 48 11.53 2.39 -5.45
CA GLY A 48 12.52 2.57 -6.53
C GLY A 48 12.76 1.32 -7.35
#